data_AF-A0A821DL62-F1
#
_entry.id   AF-A0A821DL62-F1
#
_cell.length_a   1.000
_cell.length_b   1.000
_cell.length_c   1.000
_cell.angle_alpha   90.00
_cell.angle_beta   90.00
_cell.angle_gamma   90.00
#
_symmetry.space_group_name_H-M   'P 1'
#
loop_
_entity.id
_entity.type
_entity.pdbx_description
1 polymer ?
#
loop_
_entity_poly.entity_id
_entity_poly.type
_entity_poly.pdbx_seq_one_letter_code
_entity_poly.pdbx_strand_id
1 'polypeptide(L)'
;LVSTNTSKPKVDNEHLIDEWQDWILANIIVVNYLNSLMVLASRQDFSFSIPTGYSIKYVQNPGSFRQTGSQLATQMRSALTSAREDLNRVHIGMERVPDHLKTMVLLMKQAPFDLLLMLFPDSFNAIEKLVNDSLVVLRKPEKNFGQVLNLLTEIDYLLTNKSTDEMISLQVYDVKTQWIHLTELVIELAKQAERTRESFLLQFNWILQEFIRPDLTFAETNRDFIILLLLPKIVEIDQTTDLLGVITKTYSDISFKYTDEQIGGYAHLLTLTKEEDRKRYLKQFQYDLVPQVVQSTRLALERHTEFLERDRNRRGNYEKFLNQTSYDDLISLIG
;
A
#
# COMPACT_ATOMS: atom_id res chain seq x y z
N LEU A 1 43.37 6.54 19.20
CA LEU A 1 42.75 6.31 17.87
C LEU A 1 41.56 5.39 18.08
N VAL A 2 40.44 5.97 18.49
CA VAL A 2 39.19 5.25 18.76
C VAL A 2 38.44 5.16 17.45
N SER A 3 38.25 3.94 16.97
CA SER A 3 37.41 3.61 15.82
C SER A 3 35.96 4.00 16.14
N THR A 4 35.51 5.13 15.59
CA THR A 4 34.09 5.48 15.55
C THR A 4 33.44 4.57 14.52
N ASN A 5 32.83 3.49 15.01
CA ASN A 5 31.90 2.67 14.25
C ASN A 5 30.68 3.53 13.92
N THR A 6 30.75 4.22 12.78
CA THR A 6 29.64 4.97 12.20
C THR A 6 28.72 3.97 11.50
N SER A 7 27.92 3.25 12.27
CA SER A 7 26.71 2.66 11.69
C SER A 7 25.82 3.82 11.28
N LYS A 8 25.82 4.15 9.98
CA LYS A 8 24.76 4.96 9.38
C LYS A 8 23.41 4.41 9.86
N PRO A 9 22.44 5.25 10.25
CA PRO A 9 21.08 4.76 10.44
C PRO A 9 20.67 4.09 9.13
N LYS A 10 20.33 2.80 9.18
CA LYS A 10 19.66 2.14 8.06
C LYS A 10 18.46 3.01 7.73
N VAL A 11 18.36 3.45 6.48
CA VAL A 11 17.26 4.32 6.06
C VAL A 11 16.02 3.43 6.04
N ASP A 12 15.11 3.63 6.98
CA ASP A 12 13.95 2.76 7.27
C ASP A 12 13.01 2.52 6.07
N ASN A 13 13.20 3.27 4.98
CA ASN A 13 12.44 3.18 3.73
C ASN A 13 13.10 2.27 2.66
N GLU A 14 14.38 1.88 2.81
CA GLU A 14 15.13 1.14 1.78
C GLU A 14 14.41 -0.15 1.35
N HIS A 15 13.90 -0.92 2.32
CA HIS A 15 13.19 -2.17 2.04
C HIS A 15 11.93 -1.95 1.19
N LEU A 16 11.12 -0.93 1.53
CA LEU A 16 9.91 -0.63 0.78
C LEU A 16 10.24 -0.09 -0.62
N ILE A 17 11.30 0.72 -0.74
CA ILE A 17 11.80 1.25 -2.01
C ILE A 17 12.29 0.14 -2.93
N ASP A 18 12.92 -0.90 -2.39
CA ASP A 18 13.53 -1.98 -3.15
C ASP A 18 12.52 -3.08 -3.56
N GLU A 19 11.53 -3.39 -2.72
CA GLU A 19 10.69 -4.59 -2.90
C GLU A 19 9.26 -4.34 -3.40
N TRP A 20 8.73 -3.11 -3.30
CA TRP A 20 7.31 -2.86 -3.56
C TRP A 20 6.86 -3.22 -4.98
N GLN A 21 7.76 -3.17 -5.96
CA GLN A 21 7.46 -3.49 -7.35
C GLN A 21 7.05 -4.95 -7.49
N ASP A 22 7.80 -5.86 -6.86
CA ASP A 22 7.54 -7.31 -6.91
C ASP A 22 6.21 -7.64 -6.23
N TRP A 23 5.91 -6.99 -5.10
CA TRP A 23 4.64 -7.22 -4.42
C TRP A 23 3.43 -6.75 -5.22
N ILE A 24 3.54 -5.66 -5.98
CA ILE A 24 2.43 -5.22 -6.84
C ILE A 24 2.18 -6.22 -7.97
N LEU A 25 3.21 -6.85 -8.52
CA LEU A 25 3.07 -7.87 -9.56
C LEU A 25 2.31 -9.09 -9.05
N ALA A 26 2.44 -9.43 -7.76
CA ALA A 26 1.71 -10.52 -7.14
C ALA A 26 0.19 -10.39 -7.30
N ASN A 27 -0.36 -9.18 -7.45
CA ASN A 27 -1.78 -8.95 -7.73
C ASN A 27 -2.24 -9.60 -9.04
N ILE A 28 -1.47 -9.44 -10.10
CA ILE A 28 -1.82 -9.97 -11.44
C ILE A 28 -1.60 -11.48 -11.46
N ILE A 29 -0.48 -11.91 -10.89
CA ILE A 29 -0.08 -13.32 -10.88
C ILE A 29 -1.08 -14.14 -10.07
N VAL A 30 -1.52 -13.67 -8.90
CA VAL A 30 -2.48 -14.40 -8.07
C VAL A 30 -3.84 -14.56 -8.75
N VAL A 31 -4.29 -13.56 -9.48
CA VAL A 31 -5.55 -13.58 -10.26
C VAL A 31 -5.46 -14.61 -11.39
N ASN A 32 -4.32 -14.68 -12.06
CA ASN A 32 -4.05 -15.66 -13.11
C ASN A 32 -4.02 -17.10 -12.58
N TYR A 33 -3.36 -17.31 -11.44
CA TYR A 33 -3.33 -18.60 -10.77
C TYR A 33 -4.70 -19.01 -10.25
N LEU A 34 -5.48 -18.07 -9.71
CA LEU A 34 -6.87 -18.32 -9.33
C LEU A 34 -7.72 -18.70 -10.56
N ASN A 35 -7.59 -18.00 -11.68
CA ASN A 35 -8.27 -18.32 -12.94
C ASN A 35 -7.97 -19.75 -13.39
N SER A 36 -6.69 -20.12 -13.39
CA SER A 36 -6.24 -21.48 -13.73
C SER A 36 -6.80 -22.52 -12.76
N LEU A 37 -6.81 -22.22 -11.45
CA LEU A 37 -7.41 -23.09 -10.43
C LEU A 37 -8.90 -23.32 -10.69
N MET A 38 -9.65 -22.27 -11.04
CA MET A 38 -11.08 -22.38 -11.34
C MET A 38 -11.34 -23.26 -12.57
N VAL A 39 -10.48 -23.16 -13.60
CA VAL A 39 -10.58 -24.04 -14.77
C VAL A 39 -10.28 -25.50 -14.39
N LEU A 40 -9.27 -25.76 -13.58
CA LEU A 40 -8.95 -27.11 -13.10
C LEU A 40 -10.10 -27.68 -12.25
N ALA A 41 -10.66 -26.88 -11.34
CA ALA A 41 -11.79 -27.24 -10.49
C ALA A 41 -13.08 -27.53 -11.28
N SER A 42 -13.20 -27.03 -12.52
CA SER A 42 -14.36 -27.32 -13.38
C SER A 42 -14.38 -28.78 -13.87
N ARG A 43 -13.24 -29.47 -13.89
CA ARG A 43 -13.12 -30.85 -14.39
C ARG A 43 -13.95 -31.85 -13.62
N GLN A 44 -13.78 -31.84 -12.31
CA GLN A 44 -14.47 -32.75 -11.40
C GLN A 44 -14.54 -32.12 -10.03
N ASP A 45 -15.69 -32.25 -9.38
CA ASP A 45 -15.84 -31.86 -7.98
C ASP A 45 -15.44 -33.02 -7.06
N PHE A 46 -14.86 -32.70 -5.91
CA PHE A 46 -14.41 -33.69 -4.94
C PHE A 46 -14.48 -33.15 -3.51
N SER A 47 -14.61 -34.06 -2.55
CA SER A 47 -14.58 -33.74 -1.13
C SER A 47 -13.14 -33.75 -0.60
N PHE A 48 -12.85 -32.88 0.37
CA PHE A 48 -11.60 -32.90 1.11
C PHE A 48 -11.55 -34.10 2.05
N SER A 49 -10.35 -34.68 2.22
CA SER A 49 -10.12 -35.67 3.27
C SER A 49 -9.74 -34.91 4.54
N ILE A 50 -10.59 -34.98 5.56
CA ILE A 50 -10.36 -34.27 6.82
C ILE A 50 -9.49 -35.16 7.72
N PRO A 51 -8.27 -34.76 8.09
CA PRO A 51 -7.42 -35.56 8.96
C PRO A 51 -8.07 -35.80 10.33
N THR A 52 -7.84 -36.98 10.91
CA THR A 52 -8.35 -37.32 12.24
C THR A 52 -7.91 -36.31 13.28
N GLY A 53 -8.87 -35.73 14.02
CA GLY A 53 -8.60 -34.73 15.05
C GLY A 53 -8.43 -33.30 14.52
N TYR A 54 -8.50 -33.09 13.20
CA TYR A 54 -8.51 -31.75 12.62
C TYR A 54 -9.92 -31.16 12.62
N SER A 55 -10.04 -29.90 13.04
CA SER A 55 -11.29 -29.14 13.01
C SER A 55 -11.16 -28.04 11.97
N ILE A 56 -12.02 -28.10 10.95
CA ILE A 56 -12.12 -27.08 9.90
C ILE A 56 -12.69 -25.80 10.50
N LYS A 57 -12.08 -24.66 10.18
CA LYS A 57 -12.45 -23.33 10.68
C LYS A 57 -12.87 -22.36 9.59
N TYR A 58 -12.25 -22.41 8.41
CA TYR A 58 -12.39 -21.38 7.38
C TYR A 58 -13.10 -21.87 6.11
N VAL A 59 -12.88 -23.11 5.70
CA VAL A 59 -13.55 -23.78 4.58
C VAL A 59 -15.00 -24.08 4.97
N GLN A 60 -15.95 -23.48 4.27
CA GLN A 60 -17.37 -23.58 4.61
C GLN A 60 -17.99 -24.90 4.15
N ASN A 61 -17.55 -25.44 3.02
CA ASN A 61 -18.06 -26.69 2.49
C ASN A 61 -16.94 -27.67 2.12
N PRO A 62 -16.44 -28.47 3.09
CA PRO A 62 -15.42 -29.46 2.79
C PRO A 62 -15.91 -30.64 1.93
N GLY A 63 -17.23 -30.75 1.70
CA GLY A 63 -17.80 -31.76 0.82
C GLY A 63 -17.57 -31.49 -0.67
N SER A 64 -17.19 -30.26 -1.04
CA SER A 64 -17.06 -29.81 -2.43
C SER A 64 -15.91 -28.81 -2.61
N PHE A 65 -14.89 -29.23 -3.35
CA PHE A 65 -13.80 -28.37 -3.78
C PHE A 65 -14.32 -27.23 -4.66
N ARG A 66 -15.32 -27.49 -5.52
CA ARG A 66 -15.91 -26.46 -6.38
C ARG A 66 -16.56 -25.34 -5.56
N GLN A 67 -17.32 -25.69 -4.52
CA GLN A 67 -17.92 -24.70 -3.63
C GLN A 67 -16.86 -23.95 -2.83
N THR A 68 -15.81 -24.64 -2.38
CA THR A 68 -14.67 -24.01 -1.69
C THR A 68 -13.88 -23.08 -2.61
N GLY A 69 -13.68 -23.44 -3.88
CA GLY A 69 -13.09 -22.58 -4.90
C GLY A 69 -13.94 -21.33 -5.17
N SER A 70 -15.27 -21.48 -5.21
CA SER A 70 -16.19 -20.34 -5.32
C SER A 70 -16.15 -19.43 -4.08
N GLN A 71 -16.07 -20.00 -2.88
CA GLN A 71 -15.85 -19.24 -1.64
C GLN A 71 -14.54 -18.45 -1.72
N LEU A 72 -13.43 -19.12 -2.07
CA LEU A 72 -12.12 -18.50 -2.19
C LEU A 72 -12.13 -17.34 -3.20
N ALA A 73 -12.64 -17.58 -4.41
CA ALA A 73 -12.73 -16.55 -5.44
C ALA A 73 -13.57 -15.34 -4.99
N THR A 74 -14.68 -15.58 -4.28
CA THR A 74 -15.52 -14.51 -3.74
C THR A 74 -14.80 -13.68 -2.68
N GLN A 75 -14.11 -14.34 -1.75
CA GLN A 75 -13.35 -13.65 -0.71
C GLN A 75 -12.15 -12.89 -1.29
N MET A 76 -11.41 -13.48 -2.23
CA MET A 76 -10.31 -12.82 -2.95
C MET A 76 -10.80 -11.60 -3.72
N ARG A 77 -11.93 -11.70 -4.44
CA ARG A 77 -12.58 -10.56 -5.09
C ARG A 77 -12.86 -9.43 -4.13
N SER A 78 -13.56 -9.74 -3.04
CA SER A 78 -13.93 -8.74 -2.04
C SER A 78 -12.70 -8.07 -1.43
N ALA A 79 -11.65 -8.85 -1.15
CA ALA A 79 -10.41 -8.35 -0.59
C ALA A 79 -9.68 -7.42 -1.57
N LEU A 80 -9.47 -7.84 -2.82
CA LEU A 80 -8.75 -7.07 -3.83
C LEU A 80 -9.48 -5.79 -4.24
N THR A 81 -10.80 -5.85 -4.42
CA THR A 81 -11.62 -4.67 -4.72
C THR A 81 -11.60 -3.68 -3.55
N SER A 82 -11.78 -4.15 -2.31
CA SER A 82 -11.66 -3.30 -1.12
C SER A 82 -10.28 -2.67 -1.02
N ALA A 83 -9.21 -3.44 -1.24
CA ALA A 83 -7.84 -2.94 -1.19
C ALA A 83 -7.59 -1.86 -2.25
N ARG A 84 -8.06 -2.03 -3.48
CA ARG A 84 -7.97 -1.01 -4.54
C ARG A 84 -8.63 0.30 -4.09
N GLU A 85 -9.86 0.23 -3.58
CA GLU A 85 -10.59 1.44 -3.17
C GLU A 85 -9.93 2.13 -1.98
N ASP A 86 -9.52 1.35 -0.98
CA ASP A 86 -8.86 1.84 0.21
C ASP A 86 -7.48 2.44 -0.12
N LEU A 87 -6.67 1.78 -0.93
CA LEU A 87 -5.36 2.30 -1.35
C LEU A 87 -5.50 3.55 -2.23
N ASN A 88 -6.52 3.64 -3.09
CA ASN A 88 -6.79 4.87 -3.83
C ASN A 88 -7.16 6.04 -2.89
N ARG A 89 -7.88 5.78 -1.80
CA ARG A 89 -8.16 6.81 -0.77
C ARG A 89 -6.89 7.26 -0.05
N VAL A 90 -5.99 6.32 0.26
CA VAL A 90 -4.67 6.64 0.83
C VAL A 90 -3.90 7.55 -0.11
N HIS A 91 -3.82 7.21 -1.40
CA HIS A 91 -3.16 8.03 -2.40
C HIS A 91 -3.69 9.48 -2.42
N ILE A 92 -5.02 9.65 -2.52
CA ILE A 92 -5.65 10.98 -2.53
C ILE A 92 -5.32 11.77 -1.25
N GLY A 93 -5.24 11.09 -0.11
CA GLY A 93 -4.85 11.71 1.15
C GLY A 93 -3.38 12.15 1.15
N MET A 94 -2.48 11.27 0.74
CA MET A 94 -1.04 11.52 0.70
C MET A 94 -0.65 12.63 -0.28
N GLU A 95 -1.34 12.76 -1.41
CA GLU A 95 -1.10 13.80 -2.41
C GLU A 95 -1.27 15.22 -1.83
N ARG A 96 -2.03 15.38 -0.75
CA ARG A 96 -2.31 16.68 -0.11
C ARG A 96 -1.32 17.06 0.99
N VAL A 97 -0.58 16.09 1.53
CA VAL A 97 0.37 16.33 2.63
C VAL A 97 1.45 17.36 2.26
N PRO A 98 2.08 17.32 1.07
CA PRO A 98 3.14 18.26 0.71
C PRO A 98 2.71 19.72 0.75
N ASP A 99 1.46 20.02 0.38
CA ASP A 99 0.95 21.40 0.37
C ASP A 99 0.67 21.92 1.78
N HIS A 100 0.18 21.06 2.68
CA HIS A 100 0.07 21.40 4.09
C HIS A 100 1.45 21.60 4.73
N LEU A 101 2.44 20.76 4.39
CA LEU A 101 3.82 20.94 4.86
C LEU A 101 4.38 22.29 4.40
N LYS A 102 4.29 22.62 3.10
CA LYS A 102 4.71 23.93 2.56
C LYS A 102 4.05 25.09 3.30
N THR A 103 2.74 24.99 3.53
CA THR A 103 1.97 26.01 4.27
C THR A 103 2.51 26.18 5.69
N MET A 104 2.74 25.09 6.42
CA MET A 104 3.31 25.15 7.78
C MET A 104 4.67 25.83 7.81
N VAL A 105 5.58 25.50 6.89
CA VAL A 105 6.92 26.10 6.88
C VAL A 105 6.88 27.56 6.49
N LEU A 106 6.00 27.94 5.56
CA LEU A 106 5.82 29.32 5.17
C LEU A 106 5.24 30.16 6.32
N LEU A 107 4.24 29.62 7.04
CA LEU A 107 3.72 30.23 8.26
C LEU A 107 4.83 30.45 9.30
N MET A 108 5.64 29.43 9.59
CA MET A 108 6.77 29.54 10.53
C MET A 108 7.80 30.58 10.10
N LYS A 109 8.03 30.72 8.79
CA LYS A 109 9.02 31.67 8.24
C LYS A 109 8.53 33.10 8.28
N GLN A 110 7.32 33.35 7.80
CA GLN A 110 6.90 34.68 7.38
C GLN A 110 5.68 35.21 8.12
N ALA A 111 4.85 34.36 8.74
CA ALA A 111 3.61 34.83 9.34
C ALA A 111 3.87 35.68 10.60
N PRO A 112 3.13 36.78 10.81
CA PRO A 112 3.04 37.43 12.12
C PRO A 112 2.65 36.41 13.19
N PHE A 113 3.12 36.62 14.43
CA PHE A 113 2.93 35.63 15.50
C PHE A 113 1.47 35.26 15.75
N ASP A 114 0.56 36.25 15.73
CA ASP A 114 -0.88 36.02 15.91
C ASP A 114 -1.47 35.14 14.79
N LEU A 115 -1.02 35.34 13.55
CA LEU A 115 -1.44 34.55 12.39
C LEU A 115 -0.86 33.12 12.44
N LEU A 116 0.40 32.99 12.87
CA LEU A 116 1.04 31.70 13.10
C LEU A 116 0.27 30.89 14.15
N LEU A 117 -0.07 31.49 15.29
CA LEU A 117 -0.85 30.85 16.35
C LEU A 117 -2.22 30.39 15.87
N MET A 118 -2.84 31.14 14.96
CA MET A 118 -4.16 30.84 14.44
C MET A 118 -4.14 29.72 13.38
N LEU A 119 -3.23 29.78 12.42
CA LEU A 119 -3.31 28.93 11.20
C LEU A 119 -2.39 27.70 11.23
N PHE A 120 -1.33 27.73 12.03
CA PHE A 120 -0.43 26.58 12.12
C PHE A 120 -1.13 25.32 12.65
N PRO A 121 -1.96 25.39 13.72
CA PRO A 121 -2.70 24.23 14.19
C PRO A 121 -3.58 23.60 13.11
N ASP A 122 -4.20 24.40 12.24
CA ASP A 122 -5.07 23.88 11.18
C ASP A 122 -4.29 23.05 10.16
N SER A 123 -3.13 23.54 9.72
CA SER A 123 -2.28 22.79 8.78
C SER A 123 -1.68 21.54 9.43
N PHE A 124 -1.27 21.64 10.70
CA PHE A 124 -0.78 20.50 11.48
C PHE A 124 -1.86 19.42 11.63
N ASN A 125 -3.05 19.80 12.09
CA ASN A 125 -4.19 18.90 12.29
C ASN A 125 -4.67 18.29 10.97
N ALA A 126 -4.56 19.01 9.85
CA ALA A 126 -4.88 18.48 8.53
C ALA A 126 -3.96 17.32 8.16
N ILE A 127 -2.64 17.45 8.33
CA ILE A 127 -1.69 16.36 8.07
C ILE A 127 -1.93 15.20 9.03
N GLU A 128 -2.05 15.49 10.34
CA GLU A 128 -2.32 14.45 11.34
C GLU A 128 -3.56 13.63 10.96
N LYS A 129 -4.65 14.32 10.58
CA LYS A 129 -5.88 13.67 10.12
C LYS A 129 -5.65 12.84 8.87
N LEU A 130 -4.97 13.36 7.85
CA LEU A 130 -4.71 12.62 6.60
C LEU A 130 -3.92 11.34 6.87
N VAL A 131 -2.87 11.40 7.69
CA VAL A 131 -2.05 10.22 8.03
C VAL A 131 -2.84 9.23 8.90
N ASN A 132 -3.61 9.71 9.87
CA ASN A 132 -4.47 8.86 10.70
C ASN A 132 -5.55 8.15 9.88
N ASP A 133 -6.24 8.88 9.00
CA ASP A 133 -7.26 8.33 8.12
C ASP A 133 -6.63 7.27 7.20
N SER A 134 -5.44 7.52 6.64
CA SER A 134 -4.71 6.53 5.85
C SER A 134 -4.31 5.28 6.64
N LEU A 135 -3.87 5.40 7.89
CA LEU A 135 -3.55 4.25 8.73
C LEU A 135 -4.79 3.38 9.00
N VAL A 136 -5.92 4.01 9.32
CA VAL A 136 -7.20 3.32 9.52
C VAL A 136 -7.63 2.58 8.25
N VAL A 137 -7.44 3.22 7.09
CA VAL A 137 -7.77 2.65 5.79
C VAL A 137 -6.84 1.46 5.45
N LEU A 138 -5.53 1.57 5.70
CA LEU A 138 -4.55 0.51 5.43
C LEU A 138 -4.71 -0.75 6.31
N ARG A 139 -5.27 -0.61 7.51
CA ARG A 139 -5.56 -1.75 8.39
C ARG A 139 -6.74 -2.61 7.93
N LYS A 140 -7.61 -2.11 7.02
CA LYS A 140 -8.75 -2.91 6.53
C LYS A 140 -8.31 -4.01 5.54
N PRO A 141 -7.50 -3.71 4.50
CA PRO A 141 -6.98 -4.75 3.63
C PRO A 141 -6.17 -5.81 4.39
N GLU A 142 -5.44 -5.43 5.45
CA GLU A 142 -4.67 -6.39 6.28
C GLU A 142 -5.58 -7.49 6.85
N LYS A 143 -6.72 -7.09 7.42
CA LYS A 143 -7.72 -8.02 7.95
C LYS A 143 -8.32 -8.89 6.84
N ASN A 144 -8.71 -8.29 5.72
CA ASN A 144 -9.36 -9.02 4.62
C ASN A 144 -8.40 -10.01 3.97
N PHE A 145 -7.13 -9.62 3.79
CA PHE A 145 -6.10 -10.46 3.20
C PHE A 145 -5.73 -11.59 4.15
N GLY A 146 -5.65 -11.32 5.46
CA GLY A 146 -5.46 -12.34 6.49
C GLY A 146 -6.58 -13.39 6.50
N GLN A 147 -7.84 -13.01 6.29
CA GLN A 147 -8.96 -13.96 6.19
C GLN A 147 -8.81 -14.88 4.98
N VAL A 148 -8.46 -14.34 3.81
CA VAL A 148 -8.21 -15.14 2.61
C VAL A 148 -6.98 -16.04 2.78
N LEU A 149 -5.91 -15.54 3.41
CA LEU A 149 -4.70 -16.32 3.67
C LEU A 149 -4.98 -17.50 4.61
N ASN A 150 -5.83 -17.29 5.62
CA ASN A 150 -6.29 -18.37 6.50
C ASN A 150 -7.07 -19.44 5.73
N LEU A 151 -7.96 -19.03 4.84
CA LEU A 151 -8.71 -19.94 3.96
C LEU A 151 -7.75 -20.72 3.04
N LEU A 152 -6.84 -20.04 2.34
CA LEU A 152 -5.82 -20.67 1.47
C LEU A 152 -4.95 -21.65 2.23
N THR A 153 -4.54 -21.30 3.45
CA THR A 153 -3.72 -22.16 4.30
C THR A 153 -4.46 -23.44 4.70
N GLU A 154 -5.75 -23.33 5.02
CA GLU A 154 -6.57 -24.52 5.33
C GLU A 154 -6.83 -25.37 4.08
N ILE A 155 -7.11 -24.76 2.91
CA ILE A 155 -7.26 -25.50 1.64
C ILE A 155 -5.98 -26.27 1.30
N ASP A 156 -4.83 -25.59 1.34
CA ASP A 156 -3.51 -26.18 1.09
C ASP A 156 -3.25 -27.39 2.02
N TYR A 157 -3.51 -27.22 3.32
CA TYR A 157 -3.40 -28.30 4.31
C TYR A 157 -4.33 -29.49 4.00
N LEU A 158 -5.59 -29.23 3.62
CA LEU A 158 -6.54 -30.30 3.29
C LEU A 158 -6.20 -31.03 1.99
N LEU A 159 -5.49 -30.39 1.06
CA LEU A 159 -5.06 -30.99 -0.20
C LEU A 159 -3.83 -31.91 -0.04
N THR A 160 -2.91 -31.58 0.86
CA THR A 160 -1.70 -32.40 1.13
C THR A 160 -2.00 -33.78 1.74
N ASN A 161 -3.19 -33.96 2.33
CA ASN A 161 -3.59 -35.20 3.01
C ASN A 161 -4.33 -36.20 2.10
N LYS A 162 -4.34 -35.98 0.78
CA LYS A 162 -5.02 -36.83 -0.20
C LYS A 162 -4.16 -36.99 -1.46
N SER A 163 -4.36 -38.09 -2.19
CA SER A 163 -3.95 -38.24 -3.60
C SER A 163 -4.81 -37.35 -4.51
N THR A 164 -4.80 -36.05 -4.24
CA THR A 164 -5.52 -35.07 -5.06
C THR A 164 -4.73 -34.83 -6.35
N ASP A 165 -5.39 -34.31 -7.38
CA ASP A 165 -4.73 -33.89 -8.62
C ASP A 165 -3.55 -32.97 -8.28
N GLU A 166 -2.33 -33.42 -8.58
CA GLU A 166 -1.07 -32.72 -8.27
C GLU A 166 -1.09 -31.30 -8.83
N MET A 167 -1.74 -31.07 -9.98
CA MET A 167 -1.89 -29.75 -10.56
C MET A 167 -2.76 -28.82 -9.71
N ILE A 168 -3.82 -29.32 -9.08
CA ILE A 168 -4.69 -28.51 -8.22
C ILE A 168 -3.93 -28.10 -6.96
N SER A 169 -3.18 -29.02 -6.35
CA SER A 169 -2.37 -28.73 -5.16
C SER A 169 -1.29 -27.68 -5.45
N LEU A 170 -0.56 -27.85 -6.56
CA LEU A 170 0.44 -26.87 -7.00
C LEU A 170 -0.21 -25.50 -7.24
N GLN A 171 -1.36 -25.46 -7.90
CA GLN A 171 -2.02 -24.21 -8.20
C GLN A 171 -2.53 -23.48 -6.94
N VAL A 172 -3.02 -24.20 -5.93
CA VAL A 172 -3.38 -23.60 -4.63
C VAL A 172 -2.15 -23.05 -3.91
N TYR A 173 -1.04 -23.79 -3.93
CA TYR A 173 0.23 -23.34 -3.36
C TYR A 173 0.73 -22.05 -4.04
N ASP A 174 0.64 -21.98 -5.37
CA ASP A 174 1.02 -20.80 -6.14
C ASP A 174 0.13 -19.59 -5.82
N VAL A 175 -1.20 -19.79 -5.72
CA VAL A 175 -2.13 -18.73 -5.28
C VAL A 175 -1.75 -18.24 -3.88
N LYS A 176 -1.51 -19.16 -2.95
CA LYS A 176 -1.13 -18.84 -1.56
C LYS A 176 0.17 -18.05 -1.50
N THR A 177 1.19 -18.45 -2.26
CA THR A 177 2.50 -17.78 -2.28
C THR A 177 2.37 -16.33 -2.75
N GLN A 178 1.64 -16.09 -3.86
CA GLN A 178 1.42 -14.73 -4.34
C GLN A 178 0.53 -13.91 -3.38
N TRP A 179 -0.42 -14.55 -2.70
CA TRP A 179 -1.25 -13.89 -1.70
C TRP A 179 -0.46 -13.47 -0.45
N ILE A 180 0.60 -14.20 -0.09
CA ILE A 180 1.52 -13.80 1.00
C ILE A 180 2.21 -12.48 0.65
N HIS A 181 2.77 -12.35 -0.57
CA HIS A 181 3.40 -11.10 -1.02
C HIS A 181 2.45 -9.90 -1.00
N LEU A 182 1.19 -10.11 -1.39
CA LEU A 182 0.16 -9.09 -1.29
C LEU A 182 -0.15 -8.69 0.16
N THR A 183 -0.13 -9.66 1.07
CA THR A 183 -0.34 -9.42 2.51
C THR A 183 0.84 -8.64 3.10
N GLU A 184 2.07 -8.99 2.71
CA GLU A 184 3.30 -8.31 3.09
C GLU A 184 3.29 -6.84 2.66
N LEU A 185 2.91 -6.55 1.41
CA LEU A 185 2.77 -5.17 0.92
C LEU A 185 1.85 -4.33 1.80
N VAL A 186 0.66 -4.84 2.11
CA VAL A 186 -0.31 -4.09 2.92
C VAL A 186 0.22 -3.84 4.34
N ILE A 187 0.88 -4.84 4.93
CA ILE A 187 1.49 -4.72 6.25
C ILE A 187 2.60 -3.67 6.25
N GLU A 188 3.48 -3.69 5.25
CA GLU A 188 4.59 -2.73 5.16
C GLU A 188 4.10 -1.31 4.88
N LEU A 189 3.05 -1.13 4.06
CA LEU A 189 2.39 0.17 3.89
C LEU A 189 1.80 0.69 5.21
N ALA A 190 1.13 -0.17 5.98
CA ALA A 190 0.56 0.22 7.27
C ALA A 190 1.65 0.61 8.28
N LYS A 191 2.74 -0.17 8.38
CA LYS A 191 3.90 0.15 9.20
C LYS A 191 4.52 1.49 8.79
N GLN A 192 4.67 1.73 7.49
CA GLN A 192 5.24 2.98 6.99
C GLN A 192 4.36 4.19 7.32
N ALA A 193 3.04 4.06 7.19
CA ALA A 193 2.10 5.12 7.61
C ALA A 193 2.18 5.38 9.13
N GLU A 194 2.31 4.34 9.95
CA GLU A 194 2.46 4.47 11.40
C GLU A 194 3.75 5.20 11.79
N ARG A 195 4.88 4.84 11.17
CA ARG A 195 6.17 5.54 11.35
C ARG A 195 6.07 7.00 10.93
N THR A 196 5.43 7.28 9.80
CA THR A 196 5.22 8.66 9.31
C THR A 196 4.46 9.49 10.33
N ARG A 197 3.37 8.91 10.88
CA ARG A 197 2.55 9.54 11.92
C ARG A 197 3.40 9.85 13.16
N GLU A 198 4.17 8.90 13.64
CA GLU A 198 5.00 9.08 14.84
C GLU A 198 6.10 10.12 14.63
N SER A 199 6.81 10.06 13.49
CA SER A 199 7.84 11.03 13.12
C SER A 199 7.25 12.45 13.04
N PHE A 200 6.09 12.59 12.40
CA PHE A 200 5.35 13.85 12.32
C PHE A 200 4.93 14.38 13.70
N LEU A 201 4.21 13.57 14.49
CA LEU A 201 3.66 14.00 15.77
C LEU A 201 4.77 14.38 16.76
N LEU A 202 5.81 13.57 16.91
CA LEU A 202 6.86 13.82 17.91
C LEU A 202 7.58 15.14 17.67
N GLN A 203 7.87 15.45 16.42
CA GLN A 203 8.73 16.57 16.09
C GLN A 203 7.96 17.88 16.00
N PHE A 204 6.73 17.84 15.49
CA PHE A 204 5.90 19.04 15.39
C PHE A 204 5.22 19.40 16.71
N ASN A 205 4.87 18.42 17.54
CA ASN A 205 4.36 18.68 18.88
C ASN A 205 5.41 19.40 19.74
N TRP A 206 6.70 19.06 19.62
CA TRP A 206 7.76 19.79 20.29
C TRP A 206 7.81 21.27 19.84
N ILE A 207 7.62 21.57 18.55
CA ILE A 207 7.61 22.96 18.07
C ILE A 207 6.43 23.73 18.66
N LEU A 208 5.24 23.12 18.62
CA LEU A 208 4.03 23.67 19.22
C LEU A 208 4.26 23.97 20.70
N GLN A 209 4.87 23.03 21.41
CA GLN A 209 5.13 23.13 22.83
C GLN A 209 6.23 24.13 23.18
N GLU A 210 7.28 24.30 22.40
CA GLU A 210 8.43 25.14 22.80
C GLU A 210 8.45 26.53 22.15
N PHE A 211 7.88 26.69 20.95
CA PHE A 211 8.02 27.92 20.16
C PHE A 211 6.70 28.61 19.81
N ILE A 212 5.58 27.89 19.92
CA ILE A 212 4.24 28.43 19.63
C ILE A 212 3.44 28.44 20.95
N ARG A 213 4.02 29.02 22.01
CA ARG A 213 3.30 29.26 23.28
C ARG A 213 2.76 30.71 23.33
N PRO A 214 1.53 30.94 23.80
CA PRO A 214 0.95 32.28 23.93
C PRO A 214 1.73 33.24 24.84
N ASP A 215 2.55 32.71 25.75
CA ASP A 215 3.27 33.46 26.79
C ASP A 215 4.72 33.81 26.42
N LEU A 216 5.23 33.31 25.29
CA LEU A 216 6.58 33.57 24.80
C LEU A 216 6.55 34.43 23.54
N THR A 217 7.07 35.65 23.62
CA THR A 217 7.33 36.47 22.42
C THR A 217 8.43 35.81 21.61
N PHE A 218 8.04 35.19 20.52
CA PHE A 218 8.92 34.57 19.56
C PHE A 218 9.79 35.63 18.88
N ALA A 219 11.07 35.71 19.27
CA ALA A 219 11.99 36.62 18.61
C ALA A 219 12.14 36.20 17.13
N GLU A 220 11.82 37.11 16.21
CA GLU A 220 11.94 36.87 14.76
C GLU A 220 13.31 36.33 14.35
N THR A 221 14.35 36.67 15.13
CA THR A 221 15.73 36.21 14.96
C THR A 221 15.92 34.69 15.06
N ASN A 222 14.97 33.95 15.63
CA ASN A 222 15.08 32.49 15.81
C ASN A 222 14.33 31.68 14.73
N ARG A 223 13.58 32.33 13.84
CA ARG A 223 12.79 31.68 12.77
C ARG A 223 13.63 30.84 11.84
N ASP A 224 14.70 31.44 11.33
CA ASP A 224 15.59 30.77 10.38
C ASP A 224 16.27 29.54 11.00
N PHE A 225 16.64 29.63 12.28
CA PHE A 225 17.21 28.50 13.01
C PHE A 225 16.22 27.34 13.16
N ILE A 226 14.97 27.63 13.50
CA ILE A 226 13.93 26.60 13.64
C ILE A 226 13.62 25.95 12.30
N ILE A 227 13.49 26.75 11.23
CA ILE A 227 13.31 26.20 9.89
C ILE A 227 14.48 25.30 9.51
N LEU A 228 15.71 25.71 9.81
CA LEU A 228 16.90 24.90 9.55
C LEU A 228 16.86 23.55 10.29
N LEU A 229 16.34 23.52 11.53
CA LEU A 229 16.18 22.29 12.30
C LEU A 229 15.06 21.39 11.76
N LEU A 230 13.96 21.98 11.29
CA LEU A 230 12.77 21.24 10.88
C LEU A 230 12.80 20.78 9.43
N LEU A 231 13.47 21.54 8.56
CA LEU A 231 13.48 21.28 7.13
C LEU A 231 13.87 19.84 6.77
N PRO A 232 14.92 19.22 7.37
CA PRO A 232 15.23 17.82 7.09
C PRO A 232 14.07 16.86 7.35
N LYS A 233 13.22 17.21 8.32
CA LYS A 233 12.12 16.37 8.78
C LYS A 233 10.85 16.56 7.98
N ILE A 234 10.56 17.79 7.57
CA ILE A 234 9.56 18.07 6.55
C ILE A 234 9.88 17.29 5.27
N VAL A 235 11.15 17.29 4.85
CA VAL A 235 11.61 16.53 3.69
C VAL A 235 11.40 15.02 3.89
N GLU A 236 11.69 14.48 5.07
CA GLU A 236 11.47 13.06 5.41
C GLU A 236 9.98 12.66 5.37
N ILE A 237 9.09 13.48 5.93
CA ILE A 237 7.64 13.24 5.92
C ILE A 237 7.09 13.33 4.50
N ASP A 238 7.48 14.36 3.75
CA ASP A 238 7.10 14.52 2.35
C ASP A 238 7.58 13.35 1.49
N GLN A 239 8.85 12.93 1.63
CA GLN A 239 9.39 11.75 0.96
C GLN A 239 8.56 10.50 1.26
N THR A 240 8.23 10.28 2.53
CA THR A 240 7.51 9.08 2.94
C THR A 240 6.06 9.07 2.46
N THR A 241 5.39 10.21 2.54
CA THR A 241 4.01 10.35 2.07
C THR A 241 3.92 10.26 0.54
N ASP A 242 4.87 10.83 -0.20
CA ASP A 242 4.98 10.64 -1.66
C ASP A 242 5.22 9.17 -2.02
N LEU A 243 6.12 8.47 -1.31
CA LEU A 243 6.37 7.03 -1.54
C LEU A 243 5.08 6.21 -1.32
N LEU A 244 4.38 6.43 -0.20
CA LEU A 244 3.09 5.80 0.07
C LEU A 244 2.08 6.11 -1.03
N GLY A 245 1.98 7.37 -1.44
CA GLY A 245 1.10 7.82 -2.52
C GLY A 245 1.40 7.13 -3.85
N VAL A 246 2.68 7.01 -4.22
CA VAL A 246 3.12 6.35 -5.45
C VAL A 246 2.77 4.87 -5.44
N ILE A 247 3.07 4.14 -4.37
CA ILE A 247 2.82 2.70 -4.28
C ILE A 247 1.32 2.43 -4.31
N THR A 248 0.54 3.15 -3.49
CA THR A 248 -0.90 2.96 -3.39
C THR A 248 -1.63 3.33 -4.69
N LYS A 249 -1.18 4.38 -5.39
CA LYS A 249 -1.69 4.73 -6.73
C LYS A 249 -1.36 3.66 -7.76
N THR A 250 -0.11 3.22 -7.80
CA THR A 250 0.36 2.22 -8.76
C THR A 250 -0.40 0.90 -8.59
N TYR A 251 -0.57 0.44 -7.35
CA TYR A 251 -1.39 -0.74 -7.05
C TYR A 251 -2.82 -0.54 -7.55
N SER A 252 -3.42 0.62 -7.25
CA SER A 252 -4.82 0.90 -7.61
C SER A 252 -5.03 0.89 -9.13
N ASP A 253 -4.12 1.50 -9.88
CA ASP A 253 -4.18 1.57 -11.35
C ASP A 253 -4.00 0.18 -11.98
N ILE A 254 -3.05 -0.61 -11.49
CA ILE A 254 -2.81 -1.98 -11.96
C ILE A 254 -4.00 -2.88 -11.63
N SER A 255 -4.49 -2.81 -10.39
CA SER A 255 -5.64 -3.61 -9.93
C SER A 255 -6.89 -3.28 -10.75
N PHE A 256 -7.16 -1.99 -10.97
CA PHE A 256 -8.28 -1.56 -11.79
C PHE A 256 -8.21 -2.12 -13.21
N LYS A 257 -7.02 -2.07 -13.82
CA LYS A 257 -6.83 -2.42 -15.23
C LYS A 257 -6.80 -3.93 -15.49
N TYR A 258 -6.22 -4.73 -14.58
CA TYR A 258 -5.94 -6.14 -14.85
C TYR A 258 -6.64 -7.12 -13.93
N THR A 259 -7.09 -6.69 -12.76
CA THR A 259 -7.62 -7.58 -11.72
C THR A 259 -9.16 -7.59 -11.70
N ASP A 260 -9.80 -6.41 -11.67
CA ASP A 260 -11.25 -6.30 -11.43
C ASP A 260 -12.11 -7.01 -12.51
N GLU A 261 -11.74 -6.88 -13.79
CA GLU A 261 -12.47 -7.53 -14.89
C GLU A 261 -12.27 -9.05 -14.90
N GLN A 262 -11.04 -9.51 -14.65
CA GLN A 262 -10.71 -10.94 -14.66
C GLN A 262 -11.39 -11.68 -13.50
N ILE A 263 -11.44 -11.02 -12.35
CA ILE A 263 -12.07 -11.59 -11.16
C ILE A 263 -13.59 -11.76 -11.33
N GLY A 264 -14.22 -10.93 -12.17
CA GLY A 264 -15.64 -11.04 -12.48
C GLY A 264 -16.04 -12.34 -13.18
N GLY A 265 -15.09 -13.02 -13.85
CA GLY A 265 -15.36 -14.14 -14.76
C GLY A 265 -15.34 -15.54 -14.15
N TYR A 266 -14.89 -15.73 -12.90
CA TYR A 266 -14.63 -17.07 -12.34
C TYR A 266 -15.84 -18.00 -12.28
N ALA A 267 -17.05 -17.47 -12.06
CA ALA A 267 -18.27 -18.27 -12.00
C ALA A 267 -18.49 -19.04 -13.31
N HIS A 268 -18.17 -18.43 -14.45
CA HIS A 268 -18.24 -19.10 -15.75
C HIS A 268 -17.20 -20.21 -15.89
N LEU A 269 -15.97 -19.98 -15.39
CA LEU A 269 -14.89 -20.97 -15.48
C LEU A 269 -15.22 -22.27 -14.74
N LEU A 270 -15.88 -22.18 -13.58
CA LEU A 270 -16.34 -23.36 -12.83
C LEU A 270 -17.43 -24.17 -13.55
N THR A 271 -18.10 -23.60 -14.55
CA THR A 271 -19.16 -24.25 -15.33
C THR A 271 -18.67 -24.90 -16.62
N LEU A 272 -17.37 -24.83 -16.94
CA LEU A 272 -16.81 -25.41 -18.15
C LEU A 272 -16.97 -26.94 -18.17
N THR A 273 -17.67 -27.45 -19.17
CA THR A 273 -17.93 -28.90 -19.33
C THR A 273 -16.99 -29.57 -20.34
N LYS A 274 -16.52 -28.84 -21.36
CA LYS A 274 -15.69 -29.38 -22.45
C LYS A 274 -14.21 -29.20 -22.16
N GLU A 275 -13.44 -30.26 -22.36
CA GLU A 275 -11.99 -30.23 -22.12
C GLU A 275 -11.24 -29.27 -23.06
N GLU A 276 -11.71 -29.13 -24.31
CA GLU A 276 -11.11 -28.19 -25.26
C GLU A 276 -11.29 -26.72 -24.84
N ASP A 277 -12.44 -26.38 -24.24
CA ASP A 277 -12.68 -25.04 -23.71
C ASP A 277 -11.74 -24.76 -22.53
N ARG A 278 -11.57 -25.74 -21.62
CA ARG A 278 -10.62 -25.63 -20.49
C ARG A 278 -9.19 -25.39 -20.96
N LYS A 279 -8.70 -26.20 -21.91
CA LYS A 279 -7.36 -26.04 -22.49
C LYS A 279 -7.20 -24.68 -23.15
N ARG A 280 -8.23 -24.19 -23.85
CA ARG A 280 -8.22 -22.86 -24.47
C ARG A 280 -8.09 -21.75 -23.42
N TYR A 281 -8.87 -21.78 -22.35
CA TYR A 281 -8.79 -20.80 -21.27
C TYR A 281 -7.43 -20.83 -20.56
N LEU A 282 -6.91 -22.01 -20.21
CA LEU A 282 -5.59 -22.13 -19.60
C LEU A 282 -4.49 -21.51 -20.47
N LYS A 283 -4.50 -21.80 -21.78
CA LYS A 283 -3.56 -21.17 -22.73
C LYS A 283 -3.75 -19.66 -22.82
N GLN A 284 -4.99 -19.18 -22.82
CA GLN A 284 -5.29 -17.76 -22.87
C GLN A 284 -4.75 -17.04 -21.64
N PHE A 285 -4.96 -17.58 -20.44
CA PHE A 285 -4.43 -17.01 -19.20
C PHE A 285 -2.90 -16.95 -19.21
N GLN A 286 -2.23 -17.99 -19.68
CA GLN A 286 -0.77 -17.99 -19.82
C GLN A 286 -0.30 -16.94 -20.85
N TYR A 287 -1.01 -16.83 -21.97
CA TYR A 287 -0.69 -15.87 -23.03
C TYR A 287 -0.87 -14.42 -22.57
N ASP A 288 -1.94 -14.13 -21.83
CA ASP A 288 -2.26 -12.79 -21.36
C ASP A 288 -1.41 -12.36 -20.15
N LEU A 289 -0.92 -13.32 -19.34
CA LEU A 289 -0.14 -13.01 -18.14
C LEU A 289 1.15 -12.24 -18.47
N VAL A 290 1.93 -12.72 -19.45
CA VAL A 290 3.22 -12.11 -19.82
C VAL A 290 3.09 -10.63 -20.20
N PRO A 291 2.22 -10.21 -21.15
CA PRO A 291 2.08 -8.80 -21.48
C PRO A 291 1.52 -7.97 -20.32
N GLN A 292 0.64 -8.52 -19.48
CA GLN A 292 0.11 -7.81 -18.31
C GLN A 292 1.20 -7.54 -17.26
N VAL A 293 2.02 -8.54 -16.96
CA VAL A 293 3.18 -8.41 -16.07
C VAL A 293 4.15 -7.38 -16.64
N VAL A 294 4.53 -7.49 -17.92
CA VAL A 294 5.47 -6.54 -18.56
C VAL A 294 4.96 -5.10 -18.50
N GLN A 295 3.68 -4.86 -18.82
CA GLN A 295 3.09 -3.52 -18.76
C GLN A 295 3.07 -2.97 -17.32
N SER A 296 2.80 -3.83 -16.35
CA SER A 296 2.70 -3.46 -14.94
C SER A 296 4.07 -3.20 -14.32
N THR A 297 5.07 -4.02 -14.63
CA THR A 297 6.48 -3.79 -14.28
C THR A 297 6.96 -2.47 -14.86
N ARG A 298 6.64 -2.18 -16.12
CA ARG A 298 7.00 -0.91 -16.76
C ARG A 298 6.39 0.28 -16.04
N LEU A 299 5.10 0.22 -15.72
CA LEU A 299 4.42 1.29 -14.98
C LEU A 299 5.01 1.47 -13.58
N ALA A 300 5.25 0.38 -12.84
CA ALA A 300 5.86 0.44 -11.52
C ALA A 300 7.28 1.03 -11.56
N LEU A 301 8.08 0.68 -12.57
CA LEU A 301 9.42 1.22 -12.78
C LEU A 301 9.39 2.71 -13.15
N GLU A 302 8.48 3.12 -14.02
CA GLU A 302 8.29 4.53 -14.39
C GLU A 302 7.96 5.36 -13.14
N ARG A 303 6.96 4.93 -12.36
CA ARG A 303 6.56 5.59 -11.12
C ARG A 303 7.65 5.63 -10.07
N HIS A 304 8.43 4.54 -9.94
CA HIS A 304 9.60 4.51 -9.08
C HIS A 304 10.65 5.53 -9.50
N THR A 305 10.93 5.60 -10.80
CA THR A 305 11.91 6.54 -11.37
C THR A 305 11.49 7.98 -11.14
N GLU A 306 10.21 8.30 -11.37
CA GLU A 306 9.63 9.60 -11.07
C GLU A 306 9.77 9.97 -9.59
N PHE A 307 9.50 9.01 -8.68
CA PHE A 307 9.69 9.21 -7.25
C PHE A 307 11.15 9.53 -6.91
N LEU A 308 12.11 8.75 -7.40
CA LEU A 308 13.54 8.97 -7.14
C LEU A 308 14.02 10.32 -7.69
N GLU A 309 13.51 10.77 -8.84
CA GLU A 309 13.82 12.08 -9.40
C GLU A 309 13.26 13.22 -8.54
N ARG A 310 12.00 13.10 -8.08
CA ARG A 310 11.41 14.04 -7.12
C ARG A 310 12.20 14.08 -5.82
N ASP A 311 12.59 12.92 -5.31
CA ASP A 311 13.29 12.77 -4.05
C ASP A 311 14.68 13.46 -4.06
N ARG A 312 15.46 13.23 -5.12
CA ARG A 312 16.78 13.89 -5.29
C ARG A 312 16.70 15.42 -5.23
N ASN A 313 15.60 15.98 -5.74
CA ASN A 313 15.39 17.42 -5.80
C ASN A 313 14.57 17.97 -4.62
N ARG A 314 14.02 17.11 -3.75
CA ARG A 314 13.01 17.46 -2.75
C ARG A 314 13.47 18.56 -1.81
N ARG A 315 14.66 18.41 -1.23
CA ARG A 315 15.24 19.42 -0.35
C ARG A 315 15.45 20.76 -1.06
N GLY A 316 16.05 20.73 -2.26
CA GLY A 316 16.26 21.94 -3.06
C GLY A 316 14.95 22.62 -3.45
N ASN A 317 13.88 21.85 -3.68
CA ASN A 317 12.55 22.36 -3.95
C ASN A 317 11.97 23.12 -2.75
N TYR A 318 12.11 22.61 -1.52
CA TYR A 318 11.69 23.35 -0.32
C TYR A 318 12.54 24.60 -0.09
N GLU A 319 13.87 24.50 -0.24
CA GLU A 319 14.76 25.65 -0.07
C GLU A 319 14.42 26.75 -1.09
N LYS A 320 14.19 26.37 -2.35
CA LYS A 320 13.76 27.28 -3.41
C LYS A 320 12.38 27.88 -3.10
N PHE A 321 11.40 27.06 -2.71
CA PHE A 321 10.06 27.51 -2.31
C PHE A 321 10.16 28.57 -1.20
N LEU A 322 10.88 28.28 -0.12
CA LEU A 322 11.01 29.21 1.01
C LEU A 322 11.72 30.53 0.65
N ASN A 323 12.60 30.52 -0.35
CA ASN A 323 13.36 31.71 -0.76
C ASN A 323 12.63 32.54 -1.83
N GLN A 324 11.68 31.95 -2.56
CA GLN A 324 10.98 32.60 -3.67
C GLN A 324 9.55 33.02 -3.33
N THR A 325 8.94 32.36 -2.34
CA THR A 325 7.57 32.67 -1.92
C THR A 325 7.57 33.90 -1.01
N SER A 326 6.79 34.90 -1.38
CA SER A 326 6.59 36.13 -0.63
C SER A 326 5.45 36.02 0.39
N TYR A 327 5.33 37.03 1.26
CA TYR A 327 4.21 37.11 2.20
C TYR A 327 2.85 37.27 1.48
N ASP A 328 2.82 37.94 0.33
CA ASP A 328 1.59 38.08 -0.47
C ASP A 328 1.14 36.73 -1.04
N ASP A 329 2.09 35.86 -1.39
CA ASP A 329 1.81 34.48 -1.82
C ASP A 329 1.25 33.65 -0.66
N LEU A 330 1.69 33.88 0.58
CA LEU A 330 1.13 33.25 1.79
C LEU A 330 -0.34 33.62 1.96
N ILE A 331 -0.72 34.88 1.77
CA ILE A 331 -2.14 35.30 1.84
C ILE A 331 -2.97 34.55 0.77
N SER A 332 -2.45 34.40 -0.45
CA SER A 332 -3.15 33.67 -1.52
C SER A 332 -3.31 32.16 -1.27
N LEU A 333 -2.39 31.55 -0.52
CA LEU A 333 -2.41 30.13 -0.15
C LEU A 333 -3.45 29.82 0.94
N ILE A 334 -3.76 30.81 1.78
CA ILE A 334 -4.67 30.65 2.93
C ILE A 334 -6.14 30.91 2.53
N GLY A 335 -6.37 31.66 1.44
CA GLY A 335 -7.70 31.99 0.91
C GLY A 335 -8.02 33.46 1.08
#